data_AF-A0A1I0QGU5-F1
#
_entry.id   AF-A0A1I0QGU5-F1
#
_cell.length_a   1.000
_cell.length_b   1.000
_cell.length_c   1.000
_cell.angle_alpha   90.00
_cell.angle_beta   90.00
_cell.angle_gamma   90.00
#
_symmetry.space_group_name_H-M   'P 1'
#
loop_
_entity.id
_entity.type
_entity.pdbx_description
1 polymer ?
#
loop_
_entity_poly.entity_id
_entity_poly.type
_entity_poly.pdbx_seq_one_letter_code
_entity_poly.pdbx_strand_id
1 'polypeptide(L)'
;MIIMIHPVTEIYGGNRLTDKDTISIDHFIPWSYVTHDELWNLNPTTRSINNAKSNNLPTWDIYFKSLCKIEYFAYEMVWKYDSVHDAFEKCANNNLNESEVRRQLYQPNLEKMEFCNTLCNIMLPVYQAAEKMGFRDWKMIN
;
A
#
# COMPACT_ATOMS: atom_id res chain seq x y z
N MET A 1 4.50 15.67 -4.59
CA MET A 1 3.63 14.51 -4.29
C MET A 1 3.33 13.80 -5.60
N ILE A 2 3.49 12.47 -5.69
CA ILE A 2 3.33 11.68 -6.94
C ILE A 2 1.99 11.94 -7.65
N ILE A 3 0.95 12.26 -6.88
CA ILE A 3 -0.40 12.61 -7.35
C ILE A 3 -0.42 13.82 -8.31
N MET A 4 0.60 14.70 -8.26
CA MET A 4 0.75 15.82 -9.20
C MET A 4 1.51 15.44 -10.49
N ILE A 5 2.25 14.33 -10.46
CA ILE A 5 3.04 13.84 -11.59
C ILE A 5 2.17 12.94 -12.48
N HIS A 6 1.34 12.11 -11.85
CA HIS A 6 0.44 11.19 -12.53
C HIS A 6 -0.86 10.99 -11.73
N PRO A 7 -1.99 10.75 -12.40
CA PRO A 7 -3.24 10.38 -11.75
C PRO A 7 -3.06 9.15 -10.85
N VAL A 8 -3.36 9.29 -9.56
CA VAL A 8 -3.43 8.17 -8.61
C VAL A 8 -4.90 7.87 -8.35
N THR A 9 -5.24 6.59 -8.38
CA THR A 9 -6.60 6.09 -8.09
C THR A 9 -6.55 5.30 -6.81
N GLU A 10 -7.38 5.63 -5.83
CA GLU A 10 -7.40 4.89 -4.56
C GLU A 10 -8.01 3.49 -4.73
N ILE A 11 -7.59 2.56 -3.85
CA ILE A 11 -7.75 1.12 -4.10
C ILE A 11 -9.14 0.57 -3.74
N TYR A 12 -9.95 1.32 -2.98
CA TYR A 12 -11.19 0.85 -2.38
C TYR A 12 -12.42 1.21 -3.21
N GLY A 13 -12.55 2.48 -3.60
CA GLY A 13 -13.65 2.97 -4.44
C GLY A 13 -13.28 3.17 -5.90
N GLY A 14 -12.00 3.07 -6.26
CA GLY A 14 -11.55 3.33 -7.62
C GLY A 14 -11.65 4.81 -8.02
N ASN A 15 -11.70 5.72 -7.04
CA ASN A 15 -11.80 7.16 -7.29
C ASN A 15 -10.42 7.76 -7.55
N ARG A 16 -10.34 8.71 -8.49
CA ARG A 16 -9.11 9.46 -8.73
C ARG A 16 -8.88 10.43 -7.57
N LEU A 17 -7.69 10.38 -6.97
CA LEU A 17 -7.24 11.36 -5.99
C LEU A 17 -6.83 12.66 -6.68
N THR A 18 -7.26 13.77 -6.11
CA THR A 18 -6.98 15.13 -6.55
C THR A 18 -6.41 15.96 -5.40
N ASP A 19 -5.87 17.12 -5.73
CA ASP A 19 -5.40 18.13 -4.75
C ASP A 19 -6.52 18.71 -3.88
N LYS A 20 -7.78 18.55 -4.30
CA LYS A 20 -8.97 18.97 -3.54
C LYS A 20 -9.42 17.95 -2.49
N ASP A 21 -8.94 16.70 -2.59
CA ASP A 21 -9.32 15.65 -1.66
C ASP A 21 -8.59 15.79 -0.33
N THR A 22 -9.27 15.49 0.77
CA THR A 22 -8.60 15.28 2.06
C THR A 22 -7.97 13.90 2.05
N ILE A 23 -6.74 13.81 1.51
CA ILE A 23 -5.98 12.57 1.40
C ILE A 23 -5.56 12.07 2.79
N SER A 24 -5.60 10.76 2.97
CA SER A 24 -5.05 10.04 4.11
C SER A 24 -4.20 8.88 3.61
N ILE A 25 -3.23 8.47 4.43
CA ILE A 25 -2.49 7.22 4.21
C ILE A 25 -3.16 6.16 5.07
N ASP A 26 -3.59 5.09 4.43
CA ASP A 26 -4.23 3.93 5.07
C ASP A 26 -3.25 2.75 5.14
N HIS A 27 -3.34 1.99 6.23
CA HIS A 27 -2.68 0.71 6.38
C HIS A 27 -3.61 -0.41 5.91
N PHE A 28 -3.24 -1.13 4.85
CA PHE A 28 -4.07 -2.21 4.30
C PHE A 28 -4.37 -3.26 5.38
N ILE A 29 -3.34 -3.75 6.06
CA ILE A 29 -3.46 -4.51 7.30
C ILE A 29 -3.43 -3.49 8.46
N PRO A 30 -4.40 -3.50 9.38
CA PRO A 30 -4.53 -2.51 10.44
C PRO A 30 -3.23 -2.24 11.22
N TRP A 31 -2.91 -0.95 11.43
CA TRP A 31 -1.73 -0.55 12.21
C TRP A 31 -1.72 -1.14 13.62
N SER A 32 -2.90 -1.29 14.24
CA SER A 32 -3.01 -1.94 15.56
C SER A 32 -2.57 -3.41 15.57
N TYR A 33 -2.37 -4.03 14.40
CA TYR A 33 -1.78 -5.35 14.24
C TYR A 33 -0.29 -5.29 13.89
N VAL A 34 0.09 -4.53 12.85
CA VAL A 34 1.48 -4.49 12.34
C VAL A 34 2.42 -3.60 13.16
N THR A 35 1.86 -2.64 13.91
CA THR A 35 2.51 -1.65 14.79
C THR A 35 3.65 -0.84 14.17
N HIS A 36 3.76 -0.82 12.85
CA HIS A 36 4.81 -0.13 12.10
C HIS A 36 4.23 0.42 10.80
N ASP A 37 4.79 1.54 10.35
CA ASP A 37 4.45 2.17 9.08
C ASP A 37 5.27 1.54 7.95
N GLU A 38 5.08 0.24 7.74
CA GLU A 38 5.74 -0.53 6.68
C GLU A 38 5.28 -0.08 5.30
N LEU A 39 6.18 0.39 4.43
CA LEU A 39 5.81 0.98 3.12
C LEU A 39 4.93 0.05 2.27
N TRP A 40 5.23 -1.26 2.28
CA TRP A 40 4.47 -2.27 1.54
C TRP A 40 3.02 -2.46 2.03
N ASN A 41 2.66 -1.86 3.17
CA ASN A 41 1.34 -1.91 3.77
C ASN A 41 0.59 -0.56 3.69
N LEU A 42 1.18 0.49 3.11
CA LEU A 42 0.62 1.84 3.07
C LEU A 42 0.04 2.16 1.71
N ASN A 43 -1.14 2.78 1.66
CA ASN A 43 -1.73 3.25 0.41
C ASN A 43 -2.47 4.58 0.60
N PRO A 44 -2.47 5.48 -0.40
CA PRO A 44 -3.24 6.71 -0.31
C PRO A 44 -4.73 6.45 -0.60
N THR A 45 -5.59 7.03 0.22
CA THR A 45 -7.04 7.05 0.01
C THR A 45 -7.63 8.36 0.55
N THR A 46 -8.95 8.51 0.52
CA THR A 46 -9.62 9.66 1.14
C THR A 46 -9.82 9.43 2.64
N ARG A 47 -9.84 10.52 3.42
CA ARG A 47 -10.14 10.46 4.85
C ARG A 47 -11.48 9.77 5.14
N SER A 48 -12.47 9.95 4.28
CA SER A 48 -13.79 9.31 4.46
C SER A 48 -13.70 7.80 4.34
N ILE A 49 -12.98 7.28 3.34
CA ILE A 49 -12.81 5.84 3.14
C ILE A 49 -11.94 5.25 4.25
N ASN A 50 -10.83 5.92 4.60
CA ASN A 50 -9.95 5.50 5.69
C ASN A 50 -10.72 5.34 7.01
N ASN A 51 -11.57 6.33 7.35
CA ASN A 51 -12.41 6.27 8.54
C ASN A 51 -13.44 5.14 8.48
N ALA A 52 -14.03 4.89 7.30
CA ALA A 52 -15.03 3.84 7.11
C ALA A 52 -14.41 2.43 7.25
N LYS A 53 -13.19 2.24 6.74
CA LYS A 53 -12.41 1.01 6.91
C LYS A 53 -12.00 0.80 8.37
N SER A 54 -11.52 1.85 9.04
CA SER A 54 -11.04 1.79 10.43
C SER A 54 -9.98 0.68 10.59
N ASN A 55 -10.02 -0.06 11.70
CA ASN A 55 -9.14 -1.20 11.98
C ASN A 55 -9.65 -2.52 11.36
N ASN A 56 -10.44 -2.49 10.29
CA ASN A 56 -10.86 -3.72 9.62
C ASN A 56 -9.88 -4.10 8.50
N LEU A 57 -9.88 -5.37 8.14
CA LEU A 57 -9.15 -5.95 7.01
C LEU A 57 -9.96 -5.74 5.72
N PRO A 58 -9.43 -5.10 4.68
CA PRO A 58 -10.09 -5.07 3.38
C PRO A 58 -10.19 -6.47 2.82
N THR A 59 -11.36 -6.86 2.30
CA THR A 59 -11.55 -8.16 1.65
C THR A 59 -10.47 -8.43 0.62
N TRP A 60 -9.60 -9.40 0.93
CA TRP A 60 -8.37 -9.68 0.19
C TRP A 60 -8.60 -9.81 -1.32
N ASP A 61 -9.53 -10.69 -1.72
CA ASP A 61 -9.80 -11.01 -3.12
C ASP A 61 -10.35 -9.82 -3.92
N ILE A 62 -10.90 -8.82 -3.24
CA ILE A 62 -11.43 -7.60 -3.87
C ILE A 62 -10.32 -6.56 -4.03
N TYR A 63 -9.55 -6.31 -2.96
CA TYR A 63 -8.71 -5.11 -2.88
C TYR A 63 -7.21 -5.37 -3.11
N PHE A 64 -6.70 -6.59 -2.88
CA PHE A 64 -5.27 -6.87 -3.03
C PHE A 64 -4.76 -6.60 -4.45
N LYS A 65 -5.56 -6.92 -5.47
CA LYS A 65 -5.20 -6.64 -6.87
C LYS A 65 -5.05 -5.14 -7.13
N SER A 66 -5.87 -4.30 -6.49
CA SER A 66 -5.78 -2.84 -6.60
C SER A 66 -4.59 -2.30 -5.80
N LEU A 67 -4.32 -2.85 -4.62
CA LEU A 67 -3.12 -2.57 -3.84
C LEU A 67 -1.85 -2.87 -4.66
N CYS A 68 -1.72 -4.07 -5.24
CA CYS A 68 -0.52 -4.36 -6.03
C CYS A 68 -0.35 -3.38 -7.21
N LYS A 69 -1.45 -2.97 -7.86
CA LYS A 69 -1.35 -2.01 -8.96
C LYS A 69 -0.78 -0.66 -8.51
N ILE A 70 -1.21 -0.14 -7.36
CA ILE A 70 -0.73 1.16 -6.87
C ILE A 70 0.69 1.06 -6.31
N GLU A 71 1.01 -0.03 -5.62
CA GLU A 71 2.37 -0.29 -5.12
C GLU A 71 3.37 -0.45 -6.26
N TYR A 72 3.03 -1.21 -7.31
CA TYR A 72 3.88 -1.33 -8.48
C TYR A 72 4.05 -0.01 -9.23
N PHE A 73 2.97 0.77 -9.33
CA PHE A 73 3.05 2.11 -9.91
C PHE A 73 4.01 3.01 -9.11
N ALA A 74 3.94 2.99 -7.77
CA ALA A 74 4.86 3.74 -6.92
C ALA A 74 6.32 3.26 -7.12
N TYR A 75 6.54 1.95 -7.17
CA TYR A 75 7.83 1.33 -7.50
C TYR A 75 8.39 1.82 -8.84
N GLU A 76 7.58 1.87 -9.91
CA GLU A 76 8.02 2.39 -11.20
C GLU A 76 8.44 3.86 -11.11
N MET A 77 7.71 4.68 -10.33
CA MET A 77 8.05 6.09 -10.14
C MET A 77 9.37 6.28 -9.38
N VAL A 78 9.66 5.41 -8.40
CA VAL A 78 10.93 5.42 -7.65
C VAL A 78 12.13 5.21 -8.58
N TRP A 79 12.01 4.35 -9.59
CA TRP A 79 13.11 4.09 -10.53
C TRP A 79 13.14 5.02 -11.75
N LYS A 80 12.03 5.72 -12.02
CA LYS A 80 11.91 6.64 -13.15
C LYS A 80 12.35 8.08 -12.84
N TYR A 81 12.20 8.53 -11.59
CA TYR A 81 12.42 9.93 -11.22
C TYR A 81 13.31 10.04 -9.98
N ASP A 82 14.48 10.68 -10.12
CA ASP A 82 15.44 10.89 -9.03
C ASP A 82 14.80 11.55 -7.80
N SER A 83 13.96 12.57 -8.00
CA SER A 83 13.25 13.24 -6.89
C SER A 83 12.32 12.32 -6.10
N VAL A 84 11.76 11.29 -6.74
CA VAL A 84 10.91 10.27 -6.09
C VAL A 84 11.81 9.22 -5.43
N HIS A 85 12.91 8.83 -6.09
CA HIS A 85 13.93 7.96 -5.52
C HIS A 85 14.48 8.51 -4.19
N ASP A 86 14.90 9.78 -4.18
CA ASP A 86 15.42 10.46 -3.00
C ASP A 86 14.39 10.54 -1.86
N ALA A 87 13.12 10.73 -2.21
CA ALA A 87 12.04 10.74 -1.24
C ALA A 87 11.80 9.32 -0.67
N PHE A 88 11.82 8.30 -1.52
CA PHE A 88 11.72 6.91 -1.12
C PHE A 88 12.86 6.50 -0.18
N GLU A 89 14.11 6.82 -0.51
CA GLU A 89 15.28 6.49 0.31
C GLU A 89 15.20 7.11 1.72
N LYS A 90 14.68 8.33 1.84
CA LYS A 90 14.44 8.97 3.14
C LYS A 90 13.40 8.23 3.98
N CYS A 91 12.34 7.71 3.36
CA CYS A 91 11.30 6.93 4.04
C CYS A 91 11.77 5.50 4.35
N ALA A 92 12.41 4.84 3.40
CA ALA A 92 12.85 3.44 3.49
C ALA A 92 13.69 3.15 4.74
N ASN A 93 14.51 4.11 5.18
CA ASN A 93 15.36 3.95 6.37
C ASN A 93 14.58 3.77 7.68
N ASN A 94 13.32 4.22 7.76
CA ASN A 94 12.47 4.10 8.96
C ASN A 94 11.18 3.28 8.72
N ASN A 95 10.88 2.94 7.46
CA ASN A 95 9.60 2.39 7.04
C ASN A 95 9.73 1.05 6.27
N LEU A 96 10.93 0.46 6.26
CA LEU A 96 11.20 -0.91 5.79
C LEU A 96 12.09 -1.61 6.83
N ASN A 97 11.47 -2.14 7.89
CA ASN A 97 12.23 -2.67 9.02
C ASN A 97 12.95 -3.99 8.68
N GLU A 98 12.37 -4.78 7.78
CA GLU A 98 12.99 -6.00 7.29
C GLU A 98 13.84 -5.72 6.04
N SER A 99 15.17 -5.82 6.17
CA SER A 99 16.12 -5.61 5.07
C SER A 99 15.87 -6.54 3.88
N GLU A 100 15.35 -7.73 4.14
CA GLU A 100 15.01 -8.71 3.11
C GLU A 100 13.81 -8.25 2.27
N VAL A 101 12.79 -7.63 2.88
CA VAL A 101 11.66 -7.04 2.14
C VAL A 101 12.14 -5.94 1.21
N ARG A 102 13.05 -5.08 1.69
CA ARG A 102 13.68 -4.05 0.85
C ARG A 102 14.36 -4.67 -0.38
N ARG A 103 15.15 -5.73 -0.15
CA ARG A 103 15.89 -6.43 -1.21
C ARG A 103 14.97 -7.10 -2.23
N GLN A 104 13.85 -7.66 -1.79
CA GLN A 104 12.94 -8.42 -2.66
C GLN A 104 12.00 -7.51 -3.47
N LEU A 105 11.39 -6.50 -2.84
CA LEU A 105 10.39 -5.64 -3.49
C LEU A 105 10.97 -4.42 -4.22
N TYR A 106 12.05 -3.86 -3.70
CA TYR A 106 12.55 -2.56 -4.14
C TYR A 106 13.94 -2.66 -4.79
N GLN A 107 14.24 -3.79 -5.43
CA GLN A 107 15.38 -3.92 -6.34
C GLN A 107 14.99 -3.40 -7.75
N PRO A 108 15.93 -2.87 -8.55
CA PRO A 108 15.63 -2.38 -9.88
C PRO A 108 15.23 -3.50 -10.85
N ASN A 109 14.46 -3.16 -11.89
CA ASN A 109 14.06 -4.04 -12.99
C ASN A 109 13.13 -5.22 -12.61
N LEU A 110 12.32 -5.07 -11.58
CA LEU A 110 11.31 -6.06 -11.21
C LEU A 110 10.08 -5.94 -12.13
N GLU A 111 9.70 -7.06 -12.75
CA GLU A 111 8.48 -7.10 -13.54
C GLU A 111 7.25 -7.08 -12.64
N LYS A 112 6.13 -6.53 -13.14
CA LYS A 112 4.88 -6.40 -12.40
C LYS A 112 4.40 -7.71 -11.77
N MET A 113 4.49 -8.81 -12.51
CA MET A 113 4.03 -10.11 -12.03
C MET A 113 4.90 -10.60 -10.87
N GLU A 114 6.22 -10.45 -10.99
CA GLU A 114 7.16 -10.81 -9.93
C GLU A 114 6.96 -9.93 -8.69
N PHE A 115 6.81 -8.61 -8.88
CA PHE A 115 6.49 -7.67 -7.80
C PHE A 115 5.21 -8.08 -7.07
N CYS A 116 4.10 -8.32 -7.80
CA CYS A 116 2.83 -8.71 -7.18
C CYS A 116 2.91 -10.04 -6.42
N ASN A 117 3.63 -11.01 -6.96
CA ASN A 117 3.80 -12.30 -6.30
C ASN A 117 4.61 -12.15 -5.01
N THR A 118 5.70 -11.39 -5.05
CA THR A 118 6.52 -11.09 -3.87
C THR A 118 5.72 -10.32 -2.82
N LEU A 119 4.97 -9.29 -3.22
CA LEU A 119 4.10 -8.53 -2.31
C LEU A 119 3.04 -9.44 -1.66
N CYS A 120 2.44 -10.34 -2.43
CA CYS A 120 1.48 -11.33 -1.92
C CYS A 120 2.12 -12.25 -0.88
N ASN A 121 3.32 -12.78 -1.18
CA ASN A 121 4.05 -13.68 -0.28
C ASN A 121 4.43 -13.00 1.06
N ILE A 122 4.69 -11.70 1.04
CA ILE A 122 4.94 -10.90 2.24
C ILE A 122 3.64 -10.64 3.00
N MET A 123 2.61 -10.14 2.32
CA MET A 123 1.41 -9.63 2.98
C MET A 123 0.42 -10.71 3.41
N LEU A 124 0.23 -11.77 2.62
CA LEU A 124 -0.83 -12.75 2.86
C LEU A 124 -0.68 -13.48 4.22
N PRO A 125 0.53 -13.93 4.64
CA PRO A 125 0.69 -14.52 5.97
C PRO A 125 0.35 -13.56 7.11
N VAL A 126 0.74 -12.29 6.99
CA VAL A 126 0.46 -11.23 7.97
C VAL A 126 -1.04 -10.93 8.03
N TYR A 127 -1.70 -10.84 6.87
CA TYR A 127 -3.14 -10.63 6.75
C TYR A 127 -3.92 -11.78 7.41
N GLN A 128 -3.59 -13.03 7.07
CA GLN A 128 -4.26 -14.21 7.63
C GLN A 128 -4.04 -14.36 9.14
N ALA A 129 -2.90 -13.92 9.64
CA ALA A 129 -2.62 -13.91 11.07
C ALA A 129 -3.44 -12.83 11.79
N ALA A 130 -3.61 -11.64 11.20
CA ALA A 130 -4.51 -10.61 11.71
C ALA A 130 -5.97 -11.11 11.73
N GLU A 131 -6.43 -11.74 10.66
CA GLU A 131 -7.77 -12.33 10.57
C GLU A 131 -8.01 -13.34 11.70
N LYS A 132 -7.06 -14.26 11.93
CA LYS A 132 -7.12 -15.24 13.03
C LYS A 132 -7.13 -14.60 14.42
N MET A 133 -6.59 -13.39 14.57
CA MET A 133 -6.63 -12.61 15.81
C MET A 133 -7.94 -11.83 16.00
N GLY A 134 -8.92 -11.99 15.10
CA GLY A 134 -10.27 -11.46 15.24
C GLY A 134 -10.49 -10.10 14.59
N PHE A 135 -9.53 -9.63 13.79
CA PHE A 135 -9.75 -8.47 12.91
C PHE A 135 -10.82 -8.82 11.87
N ARG A 136 -11.81 -7.93 11.71
CA ARG A 136 -12.98 -8.20 10.87
C ARG A 136 -12.72 -7.84 9.42
N ASP A 137 -13.37 -8.58 8.53
CA ASP A 137 -13.43 -8.24 7.11
C ASP A 137 -14.24 -6.96 6.86
N TRP A 138 -13.82 -6.19 5.85
CA TRP A 138 -14.47 -4.97 5.41
C TRP A 138 -14.47 -4.88 3.90
N LYS A 139 -15.62 -4.45 3.38
CA LYS A 139 -15.81 -4.03 2.00
C LYS A 139 -16.55 -2.71 1.98
N MET A 140 -16.21 -1.89 1.00
CA MET A 140 -16.90 -0.64 0.73
C MET A 140 -18.36 -0.96 0.38
N ILE A 141 -19.29 -0.41 1.15
CA ILE A 141 -20.73 -0.52 0.89
C ILE A 141 -21.09 0.68 0.01
N ASN A 142 -21.50 0.41 -1.22
CA ASN A 142 -22.03 1.42 -2.14
C ASN A 142 -23.37 1.96 -1.65
#